data_AF-A0AA47GA32-F1
#
_entry.id   AF-A0AA47GA32-F1
#
_cell.length_a   1.000
_cell.length_b   1.000
_cell.length_c   1.000
_cell.angle_alpha   90.00
_cell.angle_beta   90.00
_cell.angle_gamma   90.00
#
_symmetry.space_group_name_H-M   'P 1'
#
loop_
_entity.id
_entity.type
_entity.pdbx_description
1 polymer ?
#
loop_
_entity_poly.entity_id
_entity_poly.type
_entity_poly.pdbx_seq_one_letter_code
_entity_poly.pdbx_strand_id
1 'polypeptide(L)' 'MDDNFLVNYNVTILDTAKVTIGNDVLIGPNTMISTLNHPITPKGRHDHLGIAYP' A
#
# COMPACT_ATOMS: atom_id res chain seq x y z
N MET A 1 -12.62 -4.79 0.86
CA MET A 1 -13.15 -3.60 1.52
C MET A 1 -14.49 -4.02 2.04
N ASP A 2 -14.73 -3.84 3.34
CA ASP A 2 -15.97 -4.29 3.96
C ASP A 2 -16.87 -3.08 4.30
N ASP A 3 -17.87 -3.23 5.17
CA ASP A 3 -18.95 -2.25 5.35
C ASP A 3 -18.47 -0.94 6.00
N ASN A 4 -19.12 0.18 5.65
CA ASN A 4 -18.82 1.53 6.16
C ASN A 4 -17.38 2.03 5.91
N PHE A 5 -16.78 1.62 4.79
CA PHE A 5 -15.48 2.13 4.35
C PHE A 5 -15.59 3.51 3.68
N LEU A 6 -14.81 4.48 4.16
CA LEU A 6 -14.62 5.79 3.51
C LEU A 6 -13.14 6.02 3.20
N VAL A 7 -12.86 6.49 1.99
CA VAL A 7 -11.53 6.97 1.59
C VAL A 7 -11.64 8.41 1.11
N ASN A 8 -10.81 9.28 1.67
CA ASN A 8 -10.82 10.71 1.35
C ASN A 8 -9.92 11.01 0.14
N TYR A 9 -9.85 12.29 -0.26
CA TYR A 9 -9.17 12.71 -1.48
C TYR A 9 -7.66 12.40 -1.48
N ASN A 10 -7.13 12.13 -2.67
CA ASN A 10 -5.69 11.94 -2.92
C ASN A 10 -5.05 10.78 -2.14
N VAL A 11 -5.78 9.69 -1.92
CA VAL A 11 -5.19 8.46 -1.36
C VAL A 11 -4.51 7.65 -2.45
N THR A 12 -3.30 7.14 -2.16
CA THR A 12 -2.54 6.25 -3.05
C THR A 12 -2.38 4.89 -2.39
N ILE A 13 -2.68 3.81 -3.12
CA ILE A 13 -2.47 2.43 -2.67
C ILE A 13 -1.57 1.73 -3.68
N LEU A 14 -0.40 1.24 -3.22
CA LEU A 14 0.50 0.38 -4.00
C LEU A 14 0.31 -1.07 -3.53
N ASP A 15 -0.45 -1.86 -4.28
CA ASP A 15 -1.05 -3.13 -3.89
C ASP A 15 -0.39 -4.35 -4.55
N THR A 16 0.94 -4.34 -4.68
CA THR A 16 1.70 -5.51 -5.17
C THR A 16 1.45 -6.78 -4.34
N ALA A 17 1.14 -6.65 -3.04
CA ALA A 17 0.56 -7.71 -2.22
C ALA A 17 -0.82 -7.32 -1.67
N LYS A 18 -1.53 -8.30 -1.08
CA LYS A 18 -2.94 -8.17 -0.70
C LYS A 18 -3.14 -7.07 0.35
N VAL A 19 -4.01 -6.11 0.05
CA VAL A 19 -4.51 -5.13 1.03
C VAL A 19 -5.93 -5.54 1.44
N THR A 20 -6.15 -5.75 2.74
CA THR A 20 -7.49 -5.98 3.31
C THR A 20 -7.86 -4.80 4.19
N ILE A 21 -8.95 -4.12 3.85
CA ILE A 21 -9.54 -3.05 4.68
C ILE A 21 -10.87 -3.57 5.22
N GLY A 22 -10.98 -3.62 6.55
CA GLY A 22 -12.15 -4.14 7.26
C GLY A 22 -13.31 -3.15 7.38
N ASN A 23 -14.24 -3.47 8.27
CA ASN A 23 -15.43 -2.66 8.54
C ASN A 23 -15.11 -1.35 9.29
N ASP A 24 -15.93 -0.33 9.06
CA ASP A 24 -15.92 0.96 9.79
C ASP A 24 -14.57 1.71 9.70
N VAL A 25 -13.82 1.51 8.61
CA VAL A 25 -12.54 2.18 8.38
C VAL A 25 -12.73 3.50 7.62
N LEU A 26 -12.14 4.58 8.16
CA LEU A 26 -12.11 5.90 7.53
C LEU A 26 -10.65 6.29 7.24
N ILE A 27 -10.27 6.40 5.96
CA ILE A 27 -8.93 6.81 5.52
C ILE A 27 -8.94 8.31 5.17
N GLY A 28 -8.07 9.07 5.83
CA GLY A 28 -7.91 10.51 5.62
C GLY A 28 -7.24 10.89 4.30
N PRO A 29 -7.30 12.18 3.91
CA PRO A 29 -6.79 12.63 2.62
C PRO A 29 -5.26 12.55 2.58
N ASN A 30 -4.69 12.35 1.38
CA ASN A 30 -3.24 12.22 1.16
C ASN A 30 -2.58 10.99 1.82
N THR A 31 -3.36 10.00 2.27
CA THR A 31 -2.81 8.75 2.84
C THR A 31 -2.14 7.91 1.76
N MET A 32 -0.97 7.35 2.05
CA MET A 32 -0.33 6.33 1.23
C MET A 32 -0.30 4.98 1.96
N ILE A 33 -0.79 3.94 1.29
CA ILE A 33 -0.67 2.56 1.75
C ILE A 33 0.18 1.81 0.71
N SER A 34 1.34 1.30 1.09
CA SER A 34 2.19 0.52 0.19
C SER A 34 2.49 -0.85 0.75
N THR A 35 2.27 -1.87 -0.06
CA THR A 35 2.72 -3.25 0.18
C THR A 35 4.03 -3.55 -0.56
N LEU A 36 4.43 -2.66 -1.48
CA LEU A 36 5.65 -2.75 -2.24
C LEU A 36 6.82 -2.07 -1.50
N ASN A 37 7.97 -2.72 -1.54
CA ASN A 37 9.26 -2.14 -1.22
C ASN A 37 10.35 -2.66 -2.18
N HIS A 38 11.58 -2.20 -1.99
CA HIS A 38 12.78 -2.68 -2.68
C HIS A 38 13.88 -3.04 -1.67
N PRO A 39 14.87 -3.88 -2.03
CA PRO A 39 16.01 -4.13 -1.17
C PRO A 39 16.72 -2.84 -0.75
N ILE A 40 17.23 -2.81 0.48
CA ILE A 40 18.00 -1.66 0.96
C ILE A 40 19.35 -1.50 0.25
N THR A 41 19.84 -2.59 -0.36
CA THR A 41 21.10 -2.58 -1.11
C THR A 41 20.97 -1.75 -2.39
N PRO A 42 21.95 -0.88 -2.71
CA PRO A 42 21.90 -0.08 -3.94
C PRO A 42 21.76 -0.93 -5.20
N LYS A 43 22.49 -2.06 -5.27
CA LYS A 43 22.39 -3.02 -6.37
C LYS A 43 20.97 -3.57 -6.52
N GLY A 44 20.33 -3.97 -5.41
CA GLY A 44 18.98 -4.52 -5.46
C GLY A 44 17.93 -3.52 -5.96
N ARG A 45 18.07 -2.24 -5.59
CA ARG A 45 17.22 -1.17 -6.17
C ARG A 45 17.51 -0.92 -7.64
N HIS A 46 18.78 -0.88 -8.05
CA HIS A 46 19.17 -0.66 -9.44
C HIS A 46 18.69 -1.78 -10.37
N ASP A 47 18.67 -3.01 -9.85
CA ASP A 47 18.16 -4.18 -10.57
C ASP A 47 16.62 -4.27 -10.54
N HIS A 48 15.92 -3.26 -10.00
CA HIS A 48 14.45 -3.16 -9.90
C HIS A 48 13.79 -4.32 -9.15
N LEU A 49 14.49 -4.93 -8.18
CA LEU A 49 13.94 -6.04 -7.41
C LEU A 49 12.82 -5.56 -6.47
N GLY A 50 11.61 -6.09 -6.62
CA GLY A 50 10.49 -5.81 -5.72
C GLY A 50 10.47 -6.77 -4.52
N ILE A 51 10.04 -6.26 -3.37
CA ILE A 51 9.75 -7.04 -2.17
C ILE A 51 8.30 -6.70 -1.78
N ALA A 52 7.45 -7.72 -1.75
CA ALA A 52 6.09 -7.61 -1.26
C ALA A 52 5.76 -8.87 -0.46
N TYR A 53 5.15 -8.68 0.70
CA TYR A 53 4.70 -9.78 1.56
C TYR A 53 3.20 -9.65 1.81
N PRO A 54 2.47 -10.76 1.94
CA PRO A 54 1.06 -10.76 2.35
C PRO A 54 0.83 -10.13 3.72
#